data_AF-A0A357I5N5-F1
#
_entry.id   AF-A0A357I5N5-F1
#
_cell.length_a   1.000
_cell.length_b   1.000
_cell.length_c   1.000
_cell.angle_alpha   90.00
_cell.angle_beta   90.00
_cell.angle_gamma   90.00
#
_symmetry.space_group_name_H-M   'P 1'
#
loop_
_entity.id
_entity.type
_entity.pdbx_description
1 polymer ?
#
loop_
_entity_poly.entity_id
_entity_poly.type
_entity_poly.pdbx_seq_one_letter_code
_entity_poly.pdbx_strand_id
1 'polypeptide(L)'
;LSRIDARNSAFGIIPDDLEGALVTNDFMAYEVNEDEVDRDFFNVFLQSPQFLEACIKASRGNTNRKRVQEEFFLNYEVNLPDIEHQRLLIQKIERAKAAMATAESEIAHQQSLLGKLKQAILQEAIQGKLTAQWRAANPVGDLSTEASAKVEPASQLLQRIQAEKVRLIAEKKKSVK
;
A
#
# COMPACT_ATOMS: atom_id res chain seq x y z
N LEU A 1 22.78 21.63 -1.02
CA LEU A 1 22.41 21.53 0.42
C LEU A 1 21.78 22.83 0.91
N SER A 2 20.52 22.84 1.37
CA SER A 2 19.88 24.04 1.92
C SER A 2 20.49 24.47 3.26
N ARG A 3 20.96 25.71 3.35
CA ARG A 3 21.47 26.32 4.58
C ARG A 3 20.39 26.51 5.63
N ILE A 4 19.12 26.64 5.23
CA ILE A 4 18.00 26.91 6.14
C ILE A 4 17.39 25.61 6.65
N ASP A 5 17.24 24.64 5.75
CA ASP A 5 16.31 23.52 5.95
C ASP A 5 16.93 22.13 5.72
N ALA A 6 18.27 22.01 5.69
CA ALA A 6 18.94 20.71 5.60
C ALA A 6 18.46 19.70 6.66
N ARG A 7 18.10 20.15 7.87
CA ARG A 7 17.53 19.31 8.94
C ARG A 7 16.19 18.64 8.59
N ASN A 8 15.52 19.11 7.55
CA ASN A 8 14.27 18.57 7.01
C ASN A 8 14.51 17.92 5.63
N SER A 9 15.74 17.45 5.38
CA SER A 9 16.13 16.78 4.13
C SER A 9 16.07 17.64 2.87
N ALA A 10 16.19 18.97 3.00
CA ALA A 10 16.26 19.88 1.85
C ALA A 10 17.65 19.88 1.19
N PHE A 11 18.00 18.77 0.56
CA PHE A 11 19.24 18.55 -0.18
C PHE A 11 19.05 17.48 -1.25
N GLY A 12 19.99 17.40 -2.19
CA GLY A 12 19.94 16.43 -3.27
C GLY A 12 21.16 16.53 -4.18
N ILE A 13 21.24 15.59 -5.11
CA ILE A 13 22.24 15.54 -6.17
C ILE A 13 21.67 16.29 -7.38
N ILE A 14 22.49 17.11 -8.01
CA ILE A 14 22.11 17.83 -9.23
C ILE A 14 22.14 16.82 -10.39
N PRO A 15 21.04 16.69 -11.16
CA PRO A 15 21.02 15.84 -12.35
C PRO A 15 21.78 16.51 -13.50
N ASP A 16 22.29 15.68 -14.42
CA ASP A 16 23.22 16.12 -15.47
C ASP A 16 22.58 17.12 -16.46
N ASP A 17 21.25 17.11 -16.60
CA ASP A 17 20.49 18.06 -17.42
C ASP A 17 20.41 19.48 -16.83
N LEU A 18 20.81 19.65 -15.57
CA LEU A 18 20.88 20.93 -14.87
C LEU A 18 22.33 21.41 -14.66
N GLU A 19 23.29 20.87 -15.41
CA GLU A 19 24.67 21.33 -15.39
C GLU A 19 24.76 22.83 -15.74
N GLY A 20 25.49 23.60 -14.92
CA GLY A 20 25.63 25.05 -15.08
C GLY A 20 24.42 25.88 -14.63
N ALA A 21 23.38 25.25 -14.06
CA ALA A 21 22.24 25.98 -13.51
C ALA A 21 22.63 26.90 -12.34
N LEU A 22 21.89 28.00 -12.19
CA LEU A 22 22.07 28.93 -11.08
C LEU A 22 21.18 28.53 -9.91
N VAL A 23 21.76 28.50 -8.72
CA VAL A 23 21.04 28.28 -7.46
C VAL A 23 21.21 29.49 -6.54
N THR A 24 20.24 29.73 -5.66
CA THR A 24 20.37 30.82 -4.68
C THR A 24 21.50 30.51 -3.69
N ASN A 25 22.11 31.56 -3.14
CA ASN A 25 23.22 31.45 -2.17
C ASN A 25 22.84 30.70 -0.86
N ASP A 26 21.55 30.44 -0.65
CA ASP A 26 21.08 29.64 0.47
C ASP A 26 21.16 28.13 0.20
N PHE A 27 21.52 27.71 -1.01
CA PHE A 27 21.91 26.35 -1.31
C PHE A 27 23.41 26.29 -1.55
N MET A 28 24.10 25.60 -0.67
CA MET A 28 25.52 25.32 -0.83
C MET A 28 25.66 24.16 -1.82
N ALA A 29 26.45 24.37 -2.87
CA ALA A 29 26.75 23.37 -3.89
C ALA A 29 28.17 22.85 -3.64
N TYR A 30 28.34 21.54 -3.79
CA TYR A 30 29.61 20.85 -3.55
C TYR A 30 29.85 19.88 -4.70
N GLU A 31 31.11 19.77 -5.11
CA GLU A 31 31.57 18.69 -5.98
C GLU A 31 31.95 17.50 -5.11
N VAL A 32 31.58 16.30 -5.56
CA VAL A 32 31.91 15.06 -4.88
C VAL A 32 33.11 14.45 -5.60
N ASN A 33 34.09 13.98 -4.84
CA ASN A 33 35.20 13.23 -5.41
C ASN A 33 34.75 11.82 -5.81
N GLU A 34 34.47 11.61 -7.09
CA GLU A 34 34.00 10.33 -7.63
C GLU A 34 35.07 9.21 -7.62
N ASP A 35 36.35 9.57 -7.43
CA ASP A 35 37.41 8.57 -7.24
C ASP A 35 37.35 7.90 -5.85
N GLU A 36 36.74 8.57 -4.87
CA GLU A 36 36.62 8.08 -3.49
C GLU A 36 35.19 7.63 -3.15
N VAL A 37 34.19 8.26 -3.75
CA VAL A 37 32.77 8.03 -3.43
C VAL A 37 31.99 7.68 -4.68
N ASP A 38 31.41 6.50 -4.69
CA ASP A 38 30.48 6.07 -5.72
C ASP A 38 29.18 6.89 -5.66
N ARG A 39 28.71 7.37 -6.82
CA ARG A 39 27.53 8.27 -6.92
C ARG A 39 26.26 7.63 -6.35
N ASP A 40 26.04 6.34 -6.61
CA ASP A 40 24.86 5.63 -6.13
C ASP A 40 24.94 5.39 -4.62
N PHE A 41 26.13 5.04 -4.13
CA PHE A 41 26.39 4.96 -2.69
C PHE A 41 26.13 6.30 -2.00
N PHE A 42 26.63 7.40 -2.57
CA PHE A 42 26.40 8.73 -1.99
C PHE A 42 24.91 9.06 -1.94
N ASN A 43 24.15 8.76 -3.00
CA ASN A 43 22.71 8.99 -3.03
C ASN A 43 21.97 8.21 -1.91
N VAL A 44 22.35 6.95 -1.68
CA VAL A 44 21.82 6.15 -0.55
C VAL A 44 22.26 6.73 0.79
N PHE A 45 23.52 7.16 0.90
CA PHE A 45 24.08 7.75 2.11
C PHE A 45 23.37 9.05 2.51
N LEU A 46 22.99 9.90 1.55
CA LEU A 46 22.21 11.12 1.81
C LEU A 46 20.84 10.83 2.45
N GLN A 47 20.30 9.64 2.23
CA GLN A 47 19.04 9.19 2.84
C GLN A 47 19.25 8.52 4.21
N SER A 48 20.50 8.34 4.65
CA SER A 48 20.81 7.68 5.91
C SER A 48 20.52 8.58 7.12
N PRO A 49 20.17 7.99 8.28
CA PRO A 49 20.04 8.73 9.53
C PRO A 49 21.32 9.46 9.93
N GLN A 50 22.49 8.89 9.59
CA GLN A 50 23.79 9.47 9.90
C GLN A 50 24.00 10.81 9.19
N PHE A 51 23.65 10.90 7.91
CA PHE A 51 23.75 12.16 7.17
C PHE A 51 22.76 13.21 7.69
N LEU A 52 21.53 12.78 8.00
CA LEU A 52 20.54 13.66 8.61
C LEU A 52 21.02 14.20 9.97
N GLU A 53 21.64 13.36 10.80
CA GLU A 53 22.25 13.78 12.05
C GLU A 53 23.36 14.82 11.84
N ALA A 54 24.20 14.66 10.82
CA ALA A 54 25.22 15.64 10.47
C ALA A 54 24.57 17.00 10.14
N CYS A 55 23.50 17.01 9.34
CA CYS A 55 22.74 18.20 9.00
C CYS A 55 22.09 18.86 10.24
N ILE A 56 21.54 18.06 11.15
CA ILE A 56 20.93 18.54 12.40
C ILE A 56 21.99 19.16 13.31
N LYS A 57 23.13 18.49 13.51
CA LYS A 57 24.23 18.95 14.38
C LYS A 57 24.88 20.23 13.83
N ALA A 58 24.97 20.35 12.51
CA ALA A 58 25.45 21.54 11.82
C ALA A 58 24.45 22.70 11.82
N SER A 59 23.16 22.43 11.99
CA SER A 59 22.09 23.44 12.05
C SER A 59 22.02 24.13 13.42
N ARG A 60 22.86 25.16 13.62
CA ARG A 60 22.93 25.92 14.88
C ARG A 60 22.22 27.27 14.77
N GLY A 61 21.75 27.78 15.91
CA GLY A 61 21.09 29.09 16.01
C GLY A 61 19.89 29.12 16.97
N ASN A 62 19.27 30.28 17.10
CA ASN A 62 18.03 30.47 17.86
C ASN A 62 16.80 30.01 17.05
N THR A 63 15.65 29.85 17.71
CA THR A 63 14.43 29.19 17.19
C THR A 63 14.12 29.47 15.72
N ASN A 64 14.19 30.74 15.28
CA ASN A 64 13.84 31.15 13.91
C ASN A 64 15.04 31.41 12.98
N ARG A 65 16.27 31.22 13.44
CA ARG A 65 17.51 31.44 12.65
C ARG A 65 18.48 30.28 12.77
N LYS A 66 17.97 29.05 12.79
CA LYS A 66 18.82 27.85 12.69
C LYS A 66 19.30 27.69 11.26
N ARG A 67 20.59 27.90 11.04
CA ARG A 67 21.26 27.74 9.75
C ARG A 67 22.38 26.71 9.87
N VAL A 68 22.62 25.98 8.78
CA VAL A 68 23.78 25.10 8.67
C VAL A 68 25.04 25.96 8.73
N GLN A 69 25.90 25.68 9.71
CA GLN A 69 27.24 26.23 9.75
C GLN A 69 28.13 25.38 8.84
N GLU A 70 28.53 25.96 7.72
CA GLU A 70 29.29 25.28 6.66
C GLU A 70 30.58 24.65 7.17
N GLU A 71 31.38 25.39 7.94
CA GLU A 71 32.63 24.87 8.51
C GLU A 71 32.39 23.68 9.46
N PHE A 72 31.30 23.70 10.23
CA PHE A 72 30.96 22.56 11.08
C PHE A 72 30.50 21.36 10.26
N PHE A 73 29.73 21.60 9.19
CA PHE A 73 29.25 20.56 8.30
C PHE A 73 30.39 19.88 7.54
N LEU A 74 31.32 20.66 6.98
CA LEU A 74 32.47 20.14 6.23
C LEU A 74 33.49 19.41 7.09
N ASN A 75 33.58 19.76 8.38
CA ASN A 75 34.43 19.05 9.35
C ASN A 75 33.74 17.85 10.01
N TYR A 76 32.53 17.50 9.58
CA TYR A 76 31.82 16.34 10.13
C TYR A 76 32.39 15.05 9.51
N GLU A 77 33.10 14.27 10.32
CA GLU A 77 33.67 13.00 9.88
C GLU A 77 32.59 11.93 9.72
N VAL A 78 32.63 11.23 8.58
CA VAL A 78 31.76 10.10 8.27
C VAL A 78 32.62 8.87 8.00
N ASN A 79 32.10 7.70 8.36
CA ASN A 79 32.77 6.45 8.01
C ASN A 79 32.49 6.14 6.54
N LEU A 80 33.52 6.28 5.71
CA LEU A 80 33.45 5.99 4.28
C LEU A 80 34.15 4.63 4.01
N PRO A 81 33.40 3.60 3.61
CA PRO A 81 34.03 2.34 3.17
C PRO A 81 34.76 2.55 1.84
N ASP A 82 35.67 1.64 1.46
CA ASP A 82 36.31 1.72 0.15
C ASP A 82 35.32 1.57 -1.02
N ILE A 83 35.73 2.06 -2.19
CA ILE A 83 34.89 2.12 -3.39
C ILE A 83 34.32 0.76 -3.80
N GLU A 84 35.07 -0.34 -3.60
CA GLU A 84 34.62 -1.68 -3.96
C GLU A 84 33.55 -2.19 -2.99
N HIS A 85 33.70 -1.92 -1.70
CA HIS A 85 32.66 -2.21 -0.70
C HIS A 85 31.42 -1.34 -0.90
N GLN A 86 31.57 -0.07 -1.29
CA GLN A 86 30.44 0.81 -1.64
C GLN A 86 29.60 0.18 -2.77
N ARG A 87 30.24 -0.21 -3.88
CA ARG A 87 29.58 -0.86 -5.02
C ARG A 87 28.89 -2.17 -4.63
N LEU A 88 29.56 -2.99 -3.79
CA LEU A 88 28.98 -4.25 -3.30
C LEU A 88 27.74 -4.01 -2.42
N LEU A 89 27.75 -2.96 -1.59
CA LEU A 89 26.58 -2.57 -0.79
C LEU A 89 25.42 -2.14 -1.69
N ILE A 90 25.68 -1.29 -2.68
CA ILE A 90 24.65 -0.86 -3.64
C ILE A 90 24.06 -2.04 -4.39
N GLN A 91 24.89 -2.98 -4.86
CA GLN A 91 24.39 -4.19 -5.52
C GLN A 91 23.44 -5.00 -4.63
N LYS A 92 23.71 -5.10 -3.32
CA LYS A 92 22.82 -5.78 -2.37
C LYS A 92 21.52 -5.03 -2.18
N ILE A 93 21.58 -3.70 -2.06
CA ILE A 93 20.40 -2.84 -1.89
C ILE A 93 19.51 -2.94 -3.13
N GLU A 94 20.07 -2.86 -4.33
CA GLU A 94 19.31 -2.96 -5.57
C GLU A 94 18.67 -4.34 -5.75
N ARG A 95 19.37 -5.42 -5.39
CA ARG A 95 18.76 -6.77 -5.36
C ARG A 95 17.58 -6.84 -4.39
N ALA A 96 17.71 -6.24 -3.21
CA ALA A 96 16.63 -6.22 -2.22
C ALA A 96 15.42 -5.42 -2.73
N LYS A 97 15.64 -4.24 -3.31
CA LYS A 97 14.59 -3.41 -3.93
C LYS A 97 13.87 -4.17 -5.06
N ALA A 98 14.60 -4.84 -5.94
CA ALA A 98 14.01 -5.63 -7.02
C ALA A 98 13.15 -6.80 -6.49
N ALA A 99 13.61 -7.48 -5.44
CA ALA A 99 12.83 -8.53 -4.78
C ALA A 99 11.55 -7.97 -4.14
N MET A 100 11.63 -6.81 -3.48
CA MET A 100 10.47 -6.12 -2.92
C MET A 100 9.46 -5.73 -3.99
N ALA A 101 9.89 -5.12 -5.10
CA ALA A 101 9.01 -4.76 -6.21
C ALA A 101 8.28 -5.97 -6.81
N THR A 102 8.98 -7.12 -6.90
CA THR A 102 8.38 -8.39 -7.35
C THR A 102 7.30 -8.86 -6.38
N ALA A 103 7.58 -8.83 -5.07
CA ALA A 103 6.62 -9.23 -4.04
C ALA A 103 5.39 -8.31 -4.01
N GLU A 104 5.58 -6.99 -4.14
CA GLU A 104 4.48 -6.02 -4.22
C GLU A 104 3.59 -6.26 -5.44
N SER A 105 4.19 -6.56 -6.60
CA SER A 105 3.46 -6.91 -7.81
C SER A 105 2.63 -8.19 -7.64
N GLU A 106 3.21 -9.22 -7.02
CA GLU A 106 2.51 -10.47 -6.74
C GLU A 106 1.34 -10.27 -5.76
N ILE A 107 1.53 -9.47 -4.70
CA ILE A 107 0.45 -9.13 -3.76
C ILE A 107 -0.69 -8.42 -4.49
N ALA A 108 -0.39 -7.44 -5.33
CA ALA A 108 -1.40 -6.73 -6.12
C ALA A 108 -2.15 -7.68 -7.08
N HIS A 109 -1.42 -8.61 -7.71
CA HIS A 109 -2.00 -9.62 -8.58
C HIS A 109 -2.96 -10.55 -7.81
N GLN A 110 -2.53 -11.08 -6.67
CA GLN A 110 -3.34 -11.95 -5.82
C GLN A 110 -4.60 -11.25 -5.31
N GLN A 111 -4.51 -9.97 -4.93
CA GLN A 111 -5.69 -9.18 -4.54
C GLN A 111 -6.71 -9.08 -5.69
N SER A 112 -6.25 -8.89 -6.93
CA SER A 112 -7.11 -8.90 -8.11
C SER A 112 -7.79 -10.25 -8.32
N LEU A 113 -7.03 -11.35 -8.20
CA LEU A 113 -7.57 -12.70 -8.32
C LEU A 113 -8.62 -13.01 -7.25
N LEU A 114 -8.38 -12.59 -6.00
CA LEU A 114 -9.38 -12.73 -4.93
C LEU A 114 -10.68 -11.98 -5.24
N GLY A 115 -10.58 -10.80 -5.84
CA GLY A 115 -11.76 -10.06 -6.32
C GLY A 115 -12.56 -10.85 -7.36
N LYS A 116 -11.87 -11.39 -8.39
CA LYS A 116 -12.49 -12.20 -9.44
C LYS A 116 -13.09 -13.49 -8.90
N LEU A 117 -12.39 -14.16 -7.99
CA LEU A 117 -12.86 -15.41 -7.36
C LEU A 117 -14.15 -15.16 -6.57
N LYS A 118 -14.21 -14.10 -5.77
CA LYS A 118 -15.42 -13.72 -5.04
C LYS A 118 -16.60 -13.48 -5.98
N GLN A 119 -16.37 -12.78 -7.09
CA GLN A 119 -17.39 -12.53 -8.10
C GLN A 119 -17.86 -13.83 -8.76
N ALA A 120 -16.94 -14.71 -9.13
CA ALA A 120 -17.27 -16.01 -9.73
C ALA A 120 -18.09 -16.89 -8.77
N ILE A 121 -17.67 -17.00 -7.50
CA ILE A 121 -18.42 -17.77 -6.48
C ILE A 121 -19.83 -17.20 -6.31
N LEU A 122 -19.98 -15.88 -6.23
CA LEU A 122 -21.31 -15.25 -6.11
C LEU A 122 -22.18 -15.54 -7.33
N GLN A 123 -21.60 -15.45 -8.53
CA GLN A 123 -22.29 -15.76 -9.77
C GLN A 123 -22.75 -17.23 -9.82
N GLU A 124 -21.88 -18.16 -9.45
CA GLU A 124 -22.22 -19.59 -9.41
C GLU A 124 -23.25 -19.92 -8.31
N ALA A 125 -23.18 -19.23 -7.17
CA ALA A 125 -24.17 -19.36 -6.10
C ALA A 125 -25.56 -18.92 -6.57
N ILE A 126 -25.65 -17.75 -7.23
CA ILE A 126 -26.91 -17.19 -7.76
C ILE A 126 -27.47 -18.07 -8.88
N GLN A 127 -26.63 -18.58 -9.78
CA GLN A 127 -27.03 -19.53 -10.82
C GLN A 127 -27.42 -20.90 -10.24
N GLY A 128 -27.21 -21.12 -8.94
CA GLY A 128 -27.55 -22.35 -8.26
C GLY A 128 -26.61 -23.51 -8.58
N LYS A 129 -25.49 -23.26 -9.28
CA LYS A 129 -24.50 -24.28 -9.64
C LYS A 129 -23.87 -24.91 -8.40
N LEU A 130 -23.55 -24.11 -7.39
CA LEU A 130 -22.98 -24.59 -6.12
C LEU A 130 -23.91 -25.51 -5.33
N THR A 131 -25.22 -25.45 -5.59
CA THR A 131 -26.23 -26.28 -4.92
C THR A 131 -26.88 -27.29 -5.87
N ALA A 132 -26.39 -27.46 -7.09
CA ALA A 132 -26.98 -28.33 -8.10
C ALA A 132 -27.06 -29.79 -7.66
N GLN A 133 -25.98 -30.34 -7.10
CA GLN A 133 -25.96 -31.71 -6.57
C GLN A 133 -26.94 -31.88 -5.40
N TRP A 134 -26.98 -30.91 -4.48
CA TRP A 134 -27.92 -30.93 -3.37
C TRP A 134 -29.37 -30.90 -3.84
N ARG A 135 -29.70 -30.07 -4.84
CA ARG A 135 -31.05 -30.01 -5.44
C ARG A 135 -31.42 -31.29 -6.19
N ALA A 136 -30.46 -31.93 -6.85
CA ALA A 136 -30.69 -33.24 -7.49
C ALA A 136 -31.00 -34.34 -6.45
N ALA A 137 -30.31 -34.30 -5.30
CA ALA A 137 -30.55 -35.23 -4.19
C ALA A 137 -31.78 -34.86 -3.32
N ASN A 138 -32.25 -33.61 -3.39
CA ASN A 138 -33.40 -33.10 -2.64
C ASN A 138 -34.37 -32.41 -3.61
N PRO A 139 -35.07 -33.18 -4.45
CA PRO A 139 -36.03 -32.62 -5.39
C PRO A 139 -37.12 -31.87 -4.63
N VAL A 140 -37.41 -30.65 -5.07
CA VAL A 140 -38.60 -29.92 -4.66
C VAL A 140 -39.78 -30.72 -5.20
N GLY A 141 -40.55 -31.35 -4.33
CA GLY A 141 -41.62 -32.23 -4.78
C GLY A 141 -42.67 -31.45 -5.56
N ASP A 142 -43.10 -32.03 -6.68
CA ASP A 142 -44.31 -31.61 -7.37
C ASP A 142 -45.52 -31.93 -6.47
N LEU A 143 -46.51 -31.04 -6.52
CA LEU A 143 -47.76 -31.06 -5.72
C LEU A 143 -48.64 -32.31 -5.97
N SER A 144 -48.21 -33.26 -6.80
CA SER A 144 -49.00 -34.39 -7.26
C SER A 144 -48.64 -35.75 -6.65
N THR A 145 -47.52 -35.86 -5.90
CA THR A 145 -47.14 -37.15 -5.28
C THR A 145 -46.61 -36.98 -3.86
N GLU A 146 -47.33 -37.55 -2.90
CA GLU A 146 -47.13 -37.44 -1.45
C GLU A 146 -45.80 -38.05 -0.92
N ALA A 147 -44.93 -38.57 -1.79
CA ALA A 147 -43.82 -39.44 -1.39
C ALA A 147 -42.39 -38.87 -1.61
N SER A 148 -42.18 -37.61 -2.02
CA SER A 148 -40.79 -37.15 -2.31
C SER A 148 -40.39 -35.70 -1.97
N ALA A 149 -41.23 -34.89 -1.32
CA ALA A 149 -40.85 -33.51 -0.99
C ALA A 149 -40.21 -33.37 0.41
N LYS A 150 -38.87 -33.36 0.52
CA LYS A 150 -38.19 -32.89 1.76
C LYS A 150 -38.06 -31.36 1.83
N VAL A 151 -38.30 -30.66 0.73
CA VAL A 151 -38.09 -29.21 0.59
C VAL A 151 -39.37 -28.57 0.05
N GLU A 152 -39.90 -27.59 0.78
CA GLU A 152 -41.10 -26.85 0.37
C GLU A 152 -40.82 -25.93 -0.85
N PRO A 153 -41.74 -25.84 -1.83
CA PRO A 153 -41.62 -24.87 -2.92
C PRO A 153 -41.72 -23.42 -2.43
N ALA A 154 -40.94 -22.52 -3.01
CA ALA A 154 -40.95 -21.09 -2.65
C ALA A 154 -42.32 -20.42 -2.81
N SER A 155 -43.15 -20.89 -3.76
CA SER A 155 -44.51 -20.40 -3.98
C SER A 155 -45.43 -20.68 -2.78
N GLN A 156 -45.31 -21.85 -2.15
CA GLN A 156 -46.10 -22.21 -0.97
C GLN A 156 -45.69 -21.37 0.24
N LEU A 157 -44.38 -21.19 0.46
CA LEU A 157 -43.89 -20.32 1.53
C LEU A 157 -44.39 -18.87 1.35
N LEU A 158 -44.37 -18.35 0.11
CA LEU A 158 -44.89 -17.02 -0.19
C LEU A 158 -46.38 -16.89 0.08
N GLN A 159 -47.20 -17.87 -0.33
CA GLN A 159 -48.63 -17.90 -0.02
C GLN A 159 -48.88 -17.91 1.50
N ARG A 160 -48.11 -18.71 2.25
CA ARG A 160 -48.22 -18.77 3.72
C ARG A 160 -47.86 -17.44 4.36
N ILE A 161 -46.76 -16.81 3.93
CA ILE A 161 -46.36 -15.47 4.41
C ILE A 161 -47.43 -14.42 4.10
N GLN A 162 -48.05 -14.46 2.92
CA GLN A 162 -49.13 -13.54 2.55
C GLN A 162 -50.37 -13.74 3.42
N ALA A 163 -50.80 -14.99 3.62
CA ALA A 163 -51.93 -15.33 4.48
C ALA A 163 -51.69 -14.90 5.94
N GLU A 164 -50.49 -15.17 6.47
CA GLU A 164 -50.09 -14.77 7.82
C GLU A 164 -50.11 -13.23 7.98
N LYS A 165 -49.57 -12.50 6.99
CA LYS A 165 -49.58 -11.04 6.99
C LYS A 165 -51.00 -10.47 7.01
N VAL A 166 -51.92 -11.02 6.21
CA VAL A 166 -53.33 -10.58 6.18
C VAL A 166 -53.99 -10.81 7.55
N ARG A 167 -53.72 -11.97 8.17
CA ARG A 167 -54.26 -12.31 9.50
C ARG A 167 -53.77 -11.36 10.58
N LEU A 168 -52.46 -11.09 10.63
CA LEU A 168 -51.83 -10.16 11.58
C LEU A 168 -52.32 -8.71 11.40
N ILE A 169 -52.57 -8.27 10.16
CA ILE A 169 -53.14 -6.94 9.88
C ILE A 169 -54.59 -6.86 10.37
N ALA A 170 -55.39 -7.93 10.19
CA ALA A 170 -56.77 -7.99 10.68
C ALA A 170 -56.84 -8.01 12.22
N GLU A 171 -55.92 -8.70 12.88
CA GLU A 171 -55.81 -8.75 14.34
C GLU A 171 -55.35 -7.41 14.93
N LYS A 172 -54.37 -6.73 14.31
CA LYS A 172 -53.99 -5.36 14.70
C LYS A 172 -55.12 -4.35 14.50
N LYS A 173 -55.95 -4.50 13.47
CA LYS A 173 -57.17 -3.67 13.28
C LYS A 173 -58.25 -3.94 14.33
N LYS A 174 -58.29 -5.12 14.96
CA LYS A 174 -59.20 -5.45 16.07
C LYS A 174 -58.72 -4.93 17.43
N SER A 175 -57.42 -4.71 17.61
CA SER A 175 -56.81 -4.23 18.86
C SER A 175 -56.76 -2.69 19.01
N VAL A 176 -57.16 -1.93 17.98
CA VAL A 176 -57.15 -0.45 17.95
C VAL A 176 -58.59 0.12 17.94
N LYS A 177 -59.59 -0.69 18.31
CA LYS A 177 -60.97 -0.26 18.48
C LYS A 177 -61.40 -0.37 19.93
#